data_AF-A0A381UHN5-F1
#
_entry.id   AF-A0A381UHN5-F1
#
_cell.length_a   1.000
_cell.length_b   1.000
_cell.length_c   1.000
_cell.angle_alpha   90.00
_cell.angle_beta   90.00
_cell.angle_gamma   90.00
#
_symmetry.space_group_name_H-M   'P 1'
#
loop_
_entity.id
_entity.type
_entity.pdbx_description
1 polymer ?
#
loop_
_entity_poly.entity_id
_entity_poly.type
_entity_poly.pdbx_seq_one_letter_code
_entity_poly.pdbx_strand_id
1 'polypeptide(L)' 'MNHQVWLNFEATQGLEGSFEPPAYAVVLFEDDRLIIHTHDFMDASEKFDLHNSPVNDWAVRKHSS' A
#
# COMPACT_ATOMS: atom_id res chain seq x y z
N MET A 1 -8.08 8.44 6.57
CA MET A 1 -7.81 7.94 5.20
C MET A 1 -6.66 6.97 5.33
N ASN A 2 -6.82 5.73 4.87
CA ASN A 2 -5.79 4.70 4.97
C ASN A 2 -4.95 4.78 3.70
N HIS A 3 -3.68 5.14 3.82
CA HIS A 3 -2.72 4.97 2.73
C HIS A 3 -2.03 3.62 2.89
N GLN A 4 -1.75 2.94 1.79
CA GLN A 4 -0.92 1.74 1.79
C GLN A 4 0.50 2.13 1.38
N VAL A 5 1.50 1.59 2.09
CA VAL A 5 2.91 1.76 1.71
C VAL A 5 3.25 0.67 0.71
N TRP A 6 3.88 1.05 -0.40
CA TRP A 6 4.31 0.09 -1.41
C TRP A 6 5.54 -0.68 -0.95
N LEU A 7 5.53 -2.00 -1.13
CA LEU A 7 6.72 -2.82 -0.91
C LEU A 7 7.64 -2.73 -2.12
N ASN A 8 8.61 -1.81 -2.07
CA ASN A 8 9.63 -1.63 -3.10
C ASN A 8 11.02 -1.94 -2.52
N PHE A 9 11.65 -3.02 -2.97
CA PHE A 9 13.01 -3.40 -2.52
C PHE A 9 14.13 -2.60 -3.21
N GLU A 10 13.81 -1.88 -4.29
CA GLU A 10 14.77 -1.09 -5.07
C GLU A 10 14.71 0.40 -4.72
N ALA A 11 13.70 0.83 -3.94
CA ALA A 11 13.56 2.21 -3.54
C ALA A 11 14.75 2.67 -2.69
N THR A 12 15.46 3.67 -3.17
CA THR A 12 16.64 4.23 -2.49
C THR A 12 16.30 5.43 -1.61
N GLN A 13 15.18 6.12 -1.87
CA GLN A 13 14.68 7.26 -1.11
C GLN A 13 13.15 7.37 -1.23
N GLY A 14 12.51 7.88 -0.18
CA GLY A 14 11.06 8.08 -0.12
C GLY A 14 10.28 6.82 0.25
N LEU A 15 9.08 7.00 0.79
CA LEU A 15 8.10 5.93 0.98
C LEU A 15 6.96 6.19 -0.01
N GLU A 16 6.81 5.31 -0.98
CA GLU A 16 5.73 5.41 -1.96
C GLU A 16 4.42 4.97 -1.31
N GLY A 17 3.43 5.85 -1.33
CA GLY A 17 2.05 5.58 -0.95
C GLY A 17 1.17 5.35 -2.17
N SER A 18 0.10 4.58 -1.98
CA SER A 18 -1.01 4.46 -2.92
C SER A 18 -2.36 4.59 -2.19
N PHE A 19 -3.37 5.04 -2.91
CA PHE A 19 -4.78 5.01 -2.49
C PHE A 19 -5.50 3.73 -2.91
N GLU A 20 -4.75 2.77 -3.47
CA GLU A 20 -5.27 1.45 -3.80
C GLU A 20 -5.93 0.80 -2.56
N PRO A 21 -7.08 0.12 -2.74
CA PRO A 21 -7.66 -0.69 -1.69
C PRO A 21 -6.65 -1.74 -1.17
N PRO A 22 -6.68 -2.09 0.12
CA PRO A 22 -5.84 -3.16 0.65
C PRO A 22 -6.00 -4.47 -0.14
N ALA A 23 -4.89 -4.97 -0.70
CA ALA A 23 -4.85 -6.31 -1.25
C ALA A 23 -5.04 -7.35 -0.13
N TYR A 24 -5.77 -8.43 -0.44
CA TYR A 24 -5.95 -9.55 0.47
C TYR A 24 -6.06 -10.86 -0.29
N ALA A 25 -5.82 -11.97 0.40
CA ALA A 25 -6.00 -13.30 -0.14
C ALA A 25 -6.76 -14.19 0.85
N VAL A 26 -7.54 -15.12 0.31
CA VAL A 26 -8.13 -16.21 1.09
C VAL A 26 -7.28 -17.45 0.87
N VAL A 27 -6.83 -18.07 1.96
CA VAL A 27 -5.97 -19.27 1.92
C VAL A 27 -6.71 -20.42 2.58
N LEU A 28 -6.85 -21.53 1.85
CA LEU A 28 -7.35 -22.79 2.35
C LEU A 28 -6.18 -23.78 2.46
N PHE A 29 -6.00 -24.34 3.66
CA PHE A 29 -5.03 -25.39 3.94
C PHE A 29 -5.74 -26.74 3.95
N GLU A 30 -5.15 -27.73 3.27
CA GLU A 30 -5.52 -29.13 3.34
C GLU A 30 -4.26 -29.97 3.57
N ASP A 31 -4.41 -31.24 3.91
CA ASP A 31 -3.29 -32.09 4.35
C ASP A 31 -2.20 -32.27 3.27
N ASP A 32 -2.57 -32.20 1.99
CA ASP A 32 -1.68 -32.39 0.84
C ASP A 32 -1.66 -31.21 -0.14
N ARG A 33 -2.46 -30.16 0.10
CA ARG A 33 -2.56 -29.02 -0.82
C ARG A 33 -2.86 -27.70 -0.13
N LEU A 34 -2.56 -26.64 -0.85
CA LEU A 34 -2.83 -25.26 -0.49
C LEU A 34 -3.56 -24.59 -1.64
N ILE A 35 -4.69 -23.94 -1.36
CA ILE A 35 -5.41 -23.13 -2.34
C ILE A 35 -5.32 -21.68 -1.90
N ILE A 36 -4.79 -20.82 -2.77
CA ILE A 36 -4.73 -19.37 -2.57
C ILE A 36 -5.65 -18.72 -3.60
N HIS A 37 -6.54 -17.86 -3.14
CA HIS A 37 -7.32 -16.96 -3.99
C HIS A 37 -6.88 -15.53 -3.68
N THR A 38 -6.08 -14.95 -4.58
CA THR A 38 -5.60 -13.57 -4.45
C THR A 38 -6.64 -12.62 -5.03
N HIS A 39 -6.93 -11.55 -4.29
CA HIS A 39 -7.70 -10.42 -4.80
C HIS A 39 -6.75 -9.25 -4.95
N ASP A 40 -6.13 -9.20 -6.11
CA ASP A 40 -5.27 -8.10 -6.53
C ASP A 40 -6.17 -7.07 -7.22
N PHE A 41 -6.27 -5.87 -6.66
CA PHE A 41 -6.91 -4.76 -7.35
C PHE A 41 -5.88 -4.24 -8.34
N MET A 42 -6.12 -4.40 -9.64
CA MET A 42 -5.22 -3.85 -10.67
C MET A 42 -5.40 -2.32 -10.76
N ASP A 43 -5.16 -1.62 -9.66
CA ASP A 43 -5.26 -0.18 -9.60
C ASP A 43 -4.05 0.45 -10.29
N ALA A 44 -4.32 1.16 -11.37
CA ALA A 44 -3.31 1.89 -12.14
C ALA A 44 -3.13 3.33 -11.64
N SER A 45 -3.73 3.68 -10.50
CA SER A 45 -3.61 5.01 -9.90
C SER A 45 -2.14 5.37 -9.65
N GLU A 46 -1.84 6.66 -9.80
CA GLU A 46 -0.49 7.17 -9.60
C GLU A 46 -0.06 6.99 -8.14
N LYS A 47 1.17 6.51 -7.95
CA LYS A 47 1.84 6.47 -6.65
C LYS A 47 2.27 7.87 -6.27
N PHE A 48 2.35 8.15 -4.98
CA PHE A 48 2.80 9.43 -4.46
C PHE A 48 3.81 9.27 -3.33
N ASP A 49 4.65 10.28 -3.12
CA ASP A 49 5.55 10.32 -1.97
C ASP A 49 4.73 10.61 -0.70
N LEU A 50 4.80 9.73 0.30
CA LEU A 50 4.14 9.91 1.59
C LEU A 50 4.59 11.18 2.33
N HIS A 51 5.83 11.64 2.12
CA HIS A 51 6.31 12.88 2.72
C HIS A 51 5.67 14.12 2.06
N ASN A 52 5.27 14.02 0.80
CA ASN A 52 4.64 15.08 0.02
C ASN A 52 3.32 14.61 -0.59
N SER A 53 2.45 14.07 0.27
CA SER A 53 1.16 13.51 -0.12
C SER A 53 0.30 14.55 -0.85
N PRO A 54 -0.41 14.18 -1.95
CA PRO A 54 -1.29 15.09 -2.69
C PRO A 54 -2.53 15.50 -1.88
N VAL A 55 -2.73 14.87 -0.71
CA VAL A 55 -3.84 15.12 0.20
C VAL A 55 -3.28 15.45 1.59
N ASN A 56 -3.95 16.35 2.29
CA ASN A 56 -3.56 16.73 3.64
C ASN A 56 -4.01 15.63 4.61
N ASP A 57 -3.13 14.67 4.88
CA ASP A 57 -3.37 13.55 5.79
C ASP A 57 -2.51 13.64 7.06
N TRP A 58 -2.60 12.61 7.90
CA TRP A 58 -1.91 12.55 9.19
C TRP A 58 -0.38 12.43 9.06
N ALA A 59 0.15 12.02 7.90
CA ALA A 59 1.59 11.89 7.69
C ALA A 59 2.27 13.24 7.47
N VAL A 60 1.51 14.26 7.05
CA VAL A 60 1.98 15.64 6.94
C VAL A 60 2.09 16.25 8.35
N ARG A 61 3.25 16.08 9.00
CA ARG A 61 3.54 16.78 10.26
C ARG A 61 3.57 18.28 10.02
N LYS A 62 2.54 19.00 10.48
CA LYS A 62 2.60 20.45 10.62
C LYS A 62 3.67 20.78 11.66
N HIS A 63 4.82 21.28 11.23
CA HIS A 63 5.75 21.93 12.15
C HIS A 63 5.05 23.18 12.71
N SER A 64 4.60 23.10 13.96
CA SER A 64 4.21 24.27 14.72
C SER A 64 5.46 25.11 14.96
N SER A 65 5.50 26.32 14.39
CA SER A 65 6.47 27.36 14.72
C SER A 65 6.16 27.97 16.09
#